data_AF-B5M683-F1
#
_entry.id   AF-B5M683-F1
#
_cell.length_a   1.000
_cell.length_b   1.000
_cell.length_c   1.000
_cell.angle_alpha   90.00
_cell.angle_beta   90.00
_cell.angle_gamma   90.00
#
_symmetry.space_group_name_H-M   'P 1'
#
loop_
_entity.id
_entity.type
_entity.pdbx_description
1 polymer ?
#
loop_
_entity_poly.entity_id
_entity_poly.type
_entity_poly.pdbx_seq_one_letter_code
_entity_poly.pdbx_strand_id
1 'polypeptide(L)'
;SQPTVVRAEEAPVASQSKAEKDYDAAVKKSEAAKKHYEEAKKAEDAQKKYDEDQKKTEDKAEAVKKADEELQKNLEVQKAYVEYQKAQREHNESRGRKKADAKKKLVAALSHIEEVESKQIEAKANFNKEQAKVIPKETELATTKQKAEEAKKEAEVAKKKSEEAAKEVEVEKNKILEQDAENEKKIDVLQNKVADLEKEIADAEKTVADLEKEVAKLEKDVEGFKESDGEYAEFLPSKLLKKDPSYLKKLNYQKLKLKLLLKKAELEKAEAELENFFFFSLDPEGKTQDELDKEAAEDANIEALQNKVADLENKVAELDKEVTRLQSDLKDAEENNVEDYVKEGLEKALTDKKVELNNTQKALDTAQKALDANELGPDGDEEETPAPAPKPEQPAEQPKPAPAPQPAPAPKPEKTDDQQAEEDYARRSEEEYNRLPPQQPPKAEKPAPAPKPEQP
;
A
#
# COMPACT_ATOMS: atom_id res chain seq x y z
N SER A 1 -7.11 21.88 49.33
CA SER A 1 -7.34 20.89 48.25
C SER A 1 -7.39 21.60 46.92
N GLN A 2 -6.31 21.56 46.15
CA GLN A 2 -6.35 21.90 44.73
C GLN A 2 -6.67 20.61 43.96
N PRO A 3 -7.47 20.66 42.88
CA PRO A 3 -7.82 19.47 42.13
C PRO A 3 -6.64 19.07 41.24
N THR A 4 -6.12 17.85 41.47
CA THR A 4 -5.21 17.19 40.55
C THR A 4 -5.97 16.91 39.24
N VAL A 5 -5.60 17.62 38.17
CA VAL A 5 -6.06 17.30 36.82
C VAL A 5 -5.32 16.04 36.39
N VAL A 6 -6.04 14.93 36.34
CA VAL A 6 -5.56 13.68 35.75
C VAL A 6 -5.36 13.97 34.26
N ARG A 7 -4.11 14.11 33.84
CA ARG A 7 -3.71 14.08 32.43
C ARG A 7 -4.14 12.70 31.93
N ALA A 8 -5.19 12.66 31.11
CA ALA A 8 -5.45 11.50 30.28
C ALA A 8 -4.17 11.29 29.45
N GLU A 9 -3.44 10.22 29.74
CA GLU A 9 -2.52 9.63 28.79
C GLU A 9 -3.36 9.32 27.55
N GLU A 10 -3.17 10.10 26.48
CA GLU A 10 -3.55 9.69 25.15
C GLU A 10 -2.79 8.38 24.91
N ALA A 11 -3.54 7.27 24.83
CA ALA A 11 -3.02 6.01 24.33
C ALA A 11 -2.26 6.31 23.02
N PRO A 12 -1.09 5.70 22.78
CA PRO A 12 -0.39 5.86 21.52
C PRO A 12 -1.37 5.52 20.40
N VAL A 13 -1.64 6.49 19.54
CA VAL A 13 -2.46 6.30 18.34
C VAL A 13 -1.77 5.21 17.54
N ALA A 14 -2.40 4.04 17.45
CA ALA A 14 -1.91 2.92 16.64
C ALA A 14 -1.39 3.46 15.31
N SER A 15 -0.11 3.20 15.02
CA SER A 15 0.52 3.73 13.82
C SER A 15 -0.16 3.10 12.61
N GLN A 16 -0.90 3.92 11.84
CA GLN A 16 -1.64 3.42 10.67
C GLN A 16 -0.71 2.64 9.74
N SER A 17 -1.19 1.47 9.27
CA SER A 17 -0.42 0.65 8.33
C SER A 17 -0.16 1.40 7.03
N LYS A 18 0.82 0.96 6.24
CA LYS A 18 1.10 1.59 4.94
C LYS A 18 -0.13 1.54 4.03
N ALA A 19 -0.83 0.41 3.99
CA ALA A 19 -2.05 0.25 3.20
C ALA A 19 -3.18 1.15 3.69
N GLU A 20 -3.33 1.34 5.01
CA GLU A 20 -4.29 2.30 5.59
C GLU A 20 -3.95 3.75 5.24
N LYS A 21 -2.65 4.12 5.30
CA LYS A 21 -2.17 5.45 4.89
C LYS A 21 -2.45 5.72 3.40
N ASP A 22 -2.21 4.72 2.55
CA ASP A 22 -2.49 4.80 1.12
C ASP A 22 -4.00 4.90 0.85
N TYR A 23 -4.83 4.17 1.60
CA TYR A 23 -6.30 4.24 1.50
C TYR A 23 -6.81 5.63 1.90
N ASP A 24 -6.33 6.19 3.01
CA ASP A 24 -6.70 7.54 3.44
C ASP A 24 -6.28 8.61 2.43
N ALA A 25 -5.12 8.45 1.80
CA ALA A 25 -4.66 9.32 0.73
C ALA A 25 -5.58 9.23 -0.51
N ALA A 26 -5.96 8.01 -0.90
CA ALA A 26 -6.89 7.77 -1.99
C ALA A 26 -8.28 8.38 -1.70
N VAL A 27 -8.78 8.24 -0.46
CA VAL A 27 -10.07 8.82 -0.03
C VAL A 27 -10.03 10.34 -0.16
N LYS A 28 -9.00 11.00 0.38
CA LYS A 28 -8.84 12.47 0.27
C LYS A 28 -8.78 12.93 -1.19
N LYS A 29 -8.07 12.19 -2.05
CA LYS A 29 -7.97 12.47 -3.49
C LYS A 29 -9.33 12.32 -4.18
N SER A 30 -10.10 11.27 -3.84
CA SER A 30 -11.45 11.03 -4.36
C SER A 30 -12.44 12.12 -3.94
N GLU A 31 -12.39 12.55 -2.68
CA GLU A 31 -13.22 13.67 -2.19
C GLU A 31 -12.90 14.98 -2.91
N ALA A 32 -11.62 15.28 -3.10
CA ALA A 32 -11.19 16.46 -3.87
C ALA A 32 -11.67 16.39 -5.33
N ALA A 33 -11.50 15.23 -5.99
CA ALA A 33 -11.95 15.04 -7.37
C ALA A 33 -13.47 15.15 -7.51
N LYS A 34 -14.23 14.62 -6.53
CA LYS A 34 -15.69 14.76 -6.48
C LYS A 34 -16.13 16.20 -6.31
N LYS A 35 -15.45 16.97 -5.46
CA LYS A 35 -15.70 18.40 -5.29
C LYS A 35 -15.45 19.18 -6.58
N HIS A 36 -14.35 18.89 -7.28
CA HIS A 36 -14.07 19.48 -8.59
C HIS A 36 -15.13 19.14 -9.63
N TYR A 37 -15.63 17.90 -9.66
CA TYR A 37 -16.72 17.52 -10.57
C TYR A 37 -18.01 18.28 -10.28
N GLU A 38 -18.39 18.43 -9.00
CA GLU A 38 -19.58 19.22 -8.62
C GLU A 38 -19.43 20.71 -8.96
N GLU A 39 -18.23 21.27 -8.84
CA GLU A 39 -17.94 22.65 -9.27
C GLU A 39 -18.02 22.80 -10.79
N ALA A 40 -17.44 21.87 -11.55
CA ALA A 40 -17.50 21.86 -13.01
C ALA A 40 -18.95 21.68 -13.52
N LYS A 41 -19.77 20.91 -12.81
CA LYS A 41 -21.20 20.75 -13.13
C LYS A 41 -21.98 22.05 -12.92
N LYS A 42 -21.64 22.85 -11.92
CA LYS A 42 -22.27 24.18 -11.71
C LYS A 42 -21.94 25.17 -12.83
N ALA A 43 -20.88 24.93 -13.61
CA ALA A 43 -20.59 25.73 -14.80
C ALA A 43 -21.59 25.52 -15.96
N GLU A 44 -22.60 24.64 -15.81
CA GLU A 44 -23.75 24.48 -16.71
C GLU A 44 -24.57 25.78 -16.92
N ASP A 45 -24.37 26.80 -16.08
CA ASP A 45 -24.93 28.14 -16.30
C ASP A 45 -24.49 28.77 -17.63
N ALA A 46 -23.34 28.38 -18.19
CA ALA A 46 -22.92 28.80 -19.53
C ALA A 46 -23.84 28.26 -20.64
N GLN A 47 -24.35 27.03 -20.50
CA GLN A 47 -25.30 26.44 -21.44
C GLN A 47 -26.66 27.15 -21.36
N LYS A 48 -27.17 27.42 -20.15
CA LYS A 48 -28.42 28.19 -19.97
C LYS A 48 -28.34 29.55 -20.65
N LYS A 49 -27.21 30.25 -20.51
CA LYS A 49 -27.00 31.55 -21.15
C LYS A 49 -26.98 31.45 -22.68
N TYR A 50 -26.35 30.42 -23.23
CA TYR A 50 -26.39 30.17 -24.68
C TYR A 50 -27.82 29.88 -25.17
N ASP A 51 -28.56 29.02 -24.47
CA ASP A 51 -29.93 28.66 -24.82
C ASP A 51 -30.88 29.87 -24.74
N GLU A 52 -30.72 30.73 -23.73
CA GLU A 52 -31.46 32.00 -23.61
C GLU A 52 -31.14 32.99 -24.73
N ASP A 53 -29.86 33.14 -25.09
CA ASP A 53 -29.40 34.04 -26.15
C ASP A 53 -29.86 33.54 -27.54
N GLN A 54 -29.87 32.22 -27.76
CA GLN A 54 -30.43 31.59 -28.96
C GLN A 54 -31.94 31.82 -29.05
N LYS A 55 -32.69 31.59 -27.95
CA LYS A 55 -34.14 31.79 -27.91
C LYS A 55 -34.54 33.23 -28.23
N LYS A 56 -33.83 34.24 -27.70
CA LYS A 56 -34.09 35.65 -28.04
C LYS A 56 -33.91 35.94 -29.53
N THR A 57 -32.96 35.25 -30.17
CA THR A 57 -32.69 35.40 -31.60
C THR A 57 -33.79 34.76 -32.44
N GLU A 58 -34.26 33.57 -32.05
CA GLU A 58 -35.38 32.86 -32.68
C GLU A 58 -36.70 33.63 -32.52
N ASP A 59 -37.02 34.09 -31.30
CA ASP A 59 -38.23 34.87 -31.00
C ASP A 59 -38.29 36.16 -31.83
N LYS A 60 -37.16 36.85 -32.00
CA LYS A 60 -37.08 38.04 -32.87
C LYS A 60 -37.31 37.66 -34.34
N ALA A 61 -36.65 36.61 -34.83
CA ALA A 61 -36.78 36.19 -36.23
C ALA A 61 -38.23 35.82 -36.56
N GLU A 62 -38.93 35.12 -35.67
CA GLU A 62 -40.34 34.77 -35.84
C GLU A 62 -41.24 36.03 -35.81
N ALA A 63 -41.00 36.95 -34.88
CA ALA A 63 -41.80 38.18 -34.77
C ALA A 63 -41.61 39.11 -35.99
N VAL A 64 -40.37 39.26 -36.48
CA VAL A 64 -40.08 40.02 -37.71
C VAL A 64 -40.71 39.35 -38.93
N LYS A 65 -40.67 38.02 -39.02
CA LYS A 65 -41.33 37.29 -40.12
C LYS A 65 -42.85 37.50 -40.12
N LYS A 66 -43.49 37.41 -38.95
CA LYS A 66 -44.93 37.69 -38.81
C LYS A 66 -45.27 39.13 -39.21
N ALA A 67 -44.47 40.10 -38.77
CA ALA A 67 -44.66 41.50 -39.15
C ALA A 67 -44.41 41.76 -40.65
N ASP A 68 -43.46 41.05 -41.27
CA ASP A 68 -43.21 41.12 -42.71
C ASP A 68 -44.37 40.50 -43.52
N GLU A 69 -44.90 39.36 -43.09
CA GLU A 69 -46.08 38.73 -43.70
C GLU A 69 -47.31 39.67 -43.67
N GLU A 70 -47.50 40.42 -42.58
CA GLU A 70 -48.54 41.47 -42.50
C GLU A 70 -48.25 42.66 -43.41
N LEU A 71 -46.99 43.08 -43.52
CA LEU A 71 -46.56 44.18 -44.38
C LEU A 71 -46.67 43.83 -45.88
N GLN A 72 -46.38 42.58 -46.25
CA GLN A 72 -46.49 42.07 -47.63
C GLN A 72 -47.93 42.03 -48.16
N LYS A 73 -48.95 42.14 -47.28
CA LYS A 73 -50.36 42.35 -47.69
C LYS A 73 -50.60 43.68 -48.41
N ASN A 74 -49.57 44.49 -48.68
CA ASN A 74 -49.53 45.67 -49.58
C ASN A 74 -50.25 45.48 -50.94
N LEU A 75 -50.47 44.25 -51.39
CA LEU A 75 -51.40 43.95 -52.49
C LEU A 75 -52.80 44.58 -52.29
N GLU A 76 -53.26 44.77 -51.04
CA GLU A 76 -54.54 45.37 -50.70
C GLU A 76 -54.61 46.87 -50.99
N VAL A 77 -53.55 47.64 -50.74
CA VAL A 77 -53.49 49.08 -51.11
C VAL A 77 -53.61 49.24 -52.62
N GLN A 78 -52.89 48.40 -53.38
CA GLN A 78 -52.96 48.42 -54.85
C GLN A 78 -54.37 48.04 -55.35
N LYS A 79 -55.00 47.03 -54.74
CA LYS A 79 -56.39 46.64 -55.04
C LYS A 79 -57.37 47.79 -54.74
N ALA A 80 -57.23 48.46 -53.59
CA ALA A 80 -58.07 49.60 -53.22
C ALA A 80 -57.94 50.76 -54.23
N TYR A 81 -56.73 51.06 -54.70
CA TYR A 81 -56.51 52.05 -55.77
C TYR A 81 -57.13 51.65 -57.11
N VAL A 82 -57.08 50.36 -57.47
CA VAL A 82 -57.74 49.86 -58.69
C VAL A 82 -59.27 49.99 -58.59
N GLU A 83 -59.85 49.72 -57.41
CA GLU A 83 -61.28 49.89 -57.16
C GLU A 83 -61.70 51.35 -57.19
N TYR A 84 -60.90 52.25 -56.62
CA TYR A 84 -61.09 53.69 -56.75
C TYR A 84 -61.10 54.15 -58.20
N GLN A 85 -60.15 53.70 -59.03
CA GLN A 85 -60.13 54.04 -60.45
C GLN A 85 -61.38 53.53 -61.20
N LYS A 86 -61.90 52.36 -60.82
CA LYS A 86 -63.18 51.84 -61.36
C LYS A 86 -64.35 52.71 -60.93
N ALA A 87 -64.44 53.06 -59.65
CA ALA A 87 -65.50 53.92 -59.11
C ALA A 87 -65.46 55.33 -59.70
N GLN A 88 -64.26 55.87 -59.96
CA GLN A 88 -64.06 57.17 -60.61
C GLN A 88 -64.56 57.16 -62.06
N ARG A 89 -64.24 56.11 -62.82
CA ARG A 89 -64.80 55.91 -64.18
C ARG A 89 -66.32 55.81 -64.16
N GLU A 90 -66.89 54.99 -63.28
CA GLU A 90 -68.34 54.83 -63.14
C GLU A 90 -69.02 56.18 -62.80
N HIS A 91 -68.43 56.99 -61.92
CA HIS A 91 -68.95 58.31 -61.58
C HIS A 91 -68.90 59.30 -62.76
N ASN A 92 -67.82 59.28 -63.55
CA ASN A 92 -67.63 60.18 -64.69
C ASN A 92 -68.58 59.85 -65.86
N GLU A 93 -68.89 58.56 -66.06
CA GLU A 93 -69.78 58.08 -67.13
C GLU A 93 -71.27 58.15 -66.74
N SER A 94 -71.58 58.14 -65.44
CA SER A 94 -72.96 58.15 -64.92
C SER A 94 -73.66 59.50 -65.03
N ARG A 95 -74.97 59.48 -65.32
CA ARG A 95 -75.85 60.66 -65.42
C ARG A 95 -77.12 60.52 -64.58
N GLY A 96 -77.72 61.65 -64.19
CA GLY A 96 -78.98 61.68 -63.42
C GLY A 96 -78.87 60.96 -62.07
N ARG A 97 -79.90 60.18 -61.69
CA ARG A 97 -79.93 59.45 -60.40
C ARG A 97 -78.75 58.50 -60.19
N LYS A 98 -78.28 57.83 -61.25
CA LYS A 98 -77.12 56.91 -61.19
C LYS A 98 -75.81 57.59 -60.79
N LYS A 99 -75.70 58.91 -61.05
CA LYS A 99 -74.53 59.70 -60.66
C LYS A 99 -74.41 59.86 -59.14
N ALA A 100 -75.54 59.95 -58.43
CA ALA A 100 -75.54 60.04 -56.97
C ALA A 100 -75.06 58.73 -56.32
N ASP A 101 -75.47 57.58 -56.85
CA ASP A 101 -75.02 56.27 -56.36
C ASP A 101 -73.54 56.01 -56.68
N ALA A 102 -73.08 56.37 -57.89
CA ALA A 102 -71.67 56.29 -58.26
C ALA A 102 -70.79 57.24 -57.40
N LYS A 103 -71.31 58.42 -57.01
CA LYS A 103 -70.64 59.32 -56.07
C LYS A 103 -70.46 58.68 -54.69
N LYS A 104 -71.47 57.96 -54.18
CA LYS A 104 -71.34 57.22 -52.91
C LYS A 104 -70.28 56.12 -52.99
N LYS A 105 -70.22 55.38 -54.10
CA LYS A 105 -69.17 54.37 -54.34
C LYS A 105 -67.76 54.99 -54.39
N LEU A 106 -67.62 56.15 -55.04
CA LEU A 106 -66.35 56.88 -55.09
C LEU A 106 -65.89 57.31 -53.69
N VAL A 107 -66.81 57.84 -52.86
CA VAL A 107 -66.51 58.23 -51.47
C VAL A 107 -66.17 57.00 -50.62
N ALA A 108 -66.89 55.89 -50.79
CA ALA A 108 -66.59 54.64 -50.09
C ALA A 108 -65.22 54.07 -50.49
N ALA A 109 -64.85 54.12 -51.77
CA ALA A 109 -63.53 53.68 -52.24
C ALA A 109 -62.40 54.58 -51.70
N LEU A 110 -62.61 55.89 -51.60
CA LEU A 110 -61.66 56.81 -50.96
C LEU A 110 -61.48 56.51 -49.47
N SER A 111 -62.59 56.32 -48.74
CA SER A 111 -62.54 55.94 -47.32
C SER A 111 -61.85 54.59 -47.10
N HIS A 112 -62.03 53.64 -48.02
CA HIS A 112 -61.35 52.35 -47.97
C HIS A 112 -59.85 52.49 -48.25
N ILE A 113 -59.43 53.35 -49.17
CA ILE A 113 -58.01 53.67 -49.37
C ILE A 113 -57.40 54.22 -48.08
N GLU A 114 -58.03 55.22 -47.44
CA GLU A 114 -57.53 55.79 -46.19
C GLU A 114 -57.40 54.72 -45.08
N GLU A 115 -58.39 53.83 -44.96
CA GLU A 115 -58.36 52.73 -44.00
C GLU A 115 -57.19 51.76 -44.26
N VAL A 116 -56.99 51.35 -45.52
CA VAL A 116 -55.95 50.40 -45.90
C VAL A 116 -54.55 51.04 -45.84
N GLU A 117 -54.41 52.33 -46.19
CA GLU A 117 -53.17 53.09 -46.02
C GLU A 117 -52.80 53.26 -44.54
N SER A 118 -53.77 53.55 -43.66
CA SER A 118 -53.54 53.62 -42.21
C SER A 118 -53.04 52.28 -41.66
N LYS A 119 -53.69 51.16 -42.01
CA LYS A 119 -53.24 49.81 -41.63
C LYS A 119 -51.84 49.50 -42.14
N GLN A 120 -51.50 49.97 -43.36
CA GLN A 120 -50.15 49.81 -43.89
C GLN A 120 -49.11 50.62 -43.11
N ILE A 121 -49.42 51.85 -42.70
CA ILE A 121 -48.52 52.66 -41.87
C ILE A 121 -48.30 51.99 -40.51
N GLU A 122 -49.36 51.48 -39.89
CA GLU A 122 -49.28 50.74 -38.63
C GLU A 122 -48.45 49.45 -38.77
N ALA A 123 -48.67 48.68 -39.83
CA ALA A 123 -47.88 47.47 -40.13
C ALA A 123 -46.40 47.80 -40.37
N LYS A 124 -46.09 48.89 -41.10
CA LYS A 124 -44.72 49.40 -41.28
C LYS A 124 -44.08 49.82 -39.95
N ALA A 125 -44.83 50.50 -39.09
CA ALA A 125 -44.36 50.90 -37.77
C ALA A 125 -44.08 49.67 -36.88
N ASN A 126 -44.96 48.67 -36.89
CA ASN A 126 -44.79 47.41 -36.16
C ASN A 126 -43.59 46.61 -36.69
N PHE A 127 -43.42 46.48 -38.01
CA PHE A 127 -42.25 45.83 -38.59
C PHE A 127 -40.93 46.50 -38.18
N ASN A 128 -40.86 47.83 -38.27
CA ASN A 128 -39.68 48.59 -37.84
C ASN A 128 -39.42 48.43 -36.34
N LYS A 129 -40.46 48.37 -35.51
CA LYS A 129 -40.36 48.13 -34.06
C LYS A 129 -39.82 46.74 -33.75
N GLU A 130 -40.30 45.70 -34.45
CA GLU A 130 -39.84 44.32 -34.28
C GLU A 130 -38.40 44.13 -34.79
N GLN A 131 -38.04 44.76 -35.91
CA GLN A 131 -36.66 44.82 -36.43
C GLN A 131 -35.70 45.50 -35.45
N ALA A 132 -36.14 46.54 -34.76
CA ALA A 132 -35.33 47.30 -33.81
C ALA A 132 -35.06 46.56 -32.48
N LYS A 133 -35.71 45.42 -32.19
CA LYS A 133 -35.42 44.62 -31.00
C LYS A 133 -33.96 44.17 -31.01
N VAL A 134 -33.24 44.42 -29.92
CA VAL A 134 -31.81 44.08 -29.82
C VAL A 134 -31.67 42.57 -29.59
N ILE A 135 -30.83 41.91 -30.40
CA ILE A 135 -30.43 40.50 -30.22
C ILE A 135 -28.91 40.43 -29.98
N PRO A 136 -28.44 39.34 -29.34
CA PRO A 136 -27.01 39.07 -29.24
C PRO A 136 -26.35 39.09 -30.62
N LYS A 137 -25.16 39.69 -30.72
CA LYS A 137 -24.41 39.66 -31.98
C LYS A 137 -23.98 38.22 -32.28
N GLU A 138 -23.85 37.86 -33.56
CA GLU A 138 -23.36 36.53 -33.96
C GLU A 138 -22.03 36.16 -33.28
N THR A 139 -21.13 37.12 -33.12
CA THR A 139 -19.85 36.94 -32.41
C THR A 139 -20.03 36.66 -30.92
N GLU A 140 -21.02 37.30 -30.28
CA GLU A 140 -21.33 37.09 -28.87
C GLU A 140 -21.99 35.72 -28.65
N LEU A 141 -22.88 35.31 -29.54
CA LEU A 141 -23.52 33.99 -29.53
C LEU A 141 -22.49 32.86 -29.80
N ALA A 142 -21.56 33.07 -30.71
CA ALA A 142 -20.44 32.15 -30.94
C ALA A 142 -19.55 32.03 -29.69
N THR A 143 -19.30 33.14 -29.01
CA THR A 143 -18.50 33.16 -27.77
C THR A 143 -19.22 32.43 -26.63
N THR A 144 -20.53 32.60 -26.46
CA THR A 144 -21.29 31.87 -25.42
C THR A 144 -21.39 30.38 -25.74
N LYS A 145 -21.54 30.01 -27.02
CA LYS A 145 -21.50 28.61 -27.46
C LYS A 145 -20.17 27.94 -27.14
N GLN A 146 -19.06 28.60 -27.47
CA GLN A 146 -17.71 28.08 -27.19
C GLN A 146 -17.52 27.86 -25.69
N LYS A 147 -17.93 28.82 -24.85
CA LYS A 147 -17.85 28.70 -23.39
C LYS A 147 -18.70 27.54 -22.85
N ALA A 148 -19.89 27.32 -23.40
CA ALA A 148 -20.74 26.20 -23.01
C ALA A 148 -20.14 24.84 -23.40
N GLU A 149 -19.54 24.75 -24.60
CA GLU A 149 -18.87 23.53 -25.05
C GLU A 149 -17.60 23.24 -24.22
N GLU A 150 -16.83 24.27 -23.89
CA GLU A 150 -15.64 24.17 -23.04
C GLU A 150 -16.02 23.71 -21.62
N ALA A 151 -17.02 24.33 -21.00
CA ALA A 151 -17.54 23.93 -19.69
C ALA A 151 -18.03 22.47 -19.69
N LYS A 152 -18.67 22.02 -20.77
CA LYS A 152 -19.10 20.63 -20.92
C LYS A 152 -17.92 19.65 -21.00
N LYS A 153 -16.87 20.00 -21.76
CA LYS A 153 -15.64 19.20 -21.86
C LYS A 153 -14.92 19.14 -20.50
N GLU A 154 -14.82 20.27 -19.81
CA GLU A 154 -14.22 20.36 -18.48
C GLU A 154 -14.99 19.49 -17.46
N ALA A 155 -16.32 19.53 -17.48
CA ALA A 155 -17.16 18.68 -16.63
C ALA A 155 -16.98 17.18 -16.95
N GLU A 156 -16.85 16.79 -18.23
CA GLU A 156 -16.58 15.40 -18.60
C GLU A 156 -15.20 14.92 -18.12
N VAL A 157 -14.17 15.76 -18.25
CA VAL A 157 -12.83 15.45 -17.73
C VAL A 157 -12.85 15.33 -16.21
N ALA A 158 -13.51 16.26 -15.51
CA ALA A 158 -13.66 16.21 -14.07
C ALA A 158 -14.43 14.95 -13.61
N LYS A 159 -15.46 14.55 -14.35
CA LYS A 159 -16.21 13.32 -14.10
C LYS A 159 -15.29 12.09 -14.19
N LYS A 160 -14.53 11.94 -15.29
CA LYS A 160 -13.60 10.82 -15.47
C LYS A 160 -12.58 10.75 -14.34
N LYS A 161 -11.98 11.89 -13.95
CA LYS A 161 -11.05 11.97 -12.81
C LYS A 161 -11.71 11.56 -11.49
N SER A 162 -12.96 11.95 -11.26
CA SER A 162 -13.70 11.55 -10.05
C SER A 162 -14.01 10.05 -10.00
N GLU A 163 -14.36 9.45 -11.15
CA GLU A 163 -14.61 8.01 -11.25
C GLU A 163 -13.33 7.19 -11.11
N GLU A 164 -12.23 7.65 -11.69
CA GLU A 164 -10.91 7.02 -11.54
C GLU A 164 -10.42 7.08 -10.09
N ALA A 165 -10.52 8.24 -9.43
CA ALA A 165 -10.16 8.37 -8.02
C ALA A 165 -11.05 7.51 -7.10
N ALA A 166 -12.33 7.32 -7.43
CA ALA A 166 -13.20 6.40 -6.71
C ALA A 166 -12.77 4.93 -6.87
N LYS A 167 -12.31 4.52 -8.06
CA LYS A 167 -11.75 3.18 -8.28
C LYS A 167 -10.45 2.97 -7.52
N GLU A 168 -9.59 3.98 -7.45
CA GLU A 168 -8.34 3.93 -6.67
C GLU A 168 -8.61 3.66 -5.18
N VAL A 169 -9.65 4.28 -4.61
CA VAL A 169 -10.11 4.00 -3.24
C VAL A 169 -10.53 2.54 -3.08
N GLU A 170 -11.29 2.01 -4.03
CA GLU A 170 -11.76 0.62 -3.99
C GLU A 170 -10.60 -0.39 -4.11
N VAL A 171 -9.62 -0.09 -4.97
CA VAL A 171 -8.39 -0.89 -5.09
C VAL A 171 -7.62 -0.91 -3.76
N GLU A 172 -7.42 0.24 -3.12
CA GLU A 172 -6.65 0.32 -1.89
C GLU A 172 -7.39 -0.35 -0.71
N LYS A 173 -8.72 -0.23 -0.67
CA LYS A 173 -9.54 -0.97 0.28
C LYS A 173 -9.40 -2.49 0.12
N ASN A 174 -9.39 -2.99 -1.11
CA ASN A 174 -9.25 -4.41 -1.38
C ASN A 174 -7.88 -4.94 -0.98
N LYS A 175 -6.81 -4.14 -1.12
CA LYS A 175 -5.47 -4.52 -0.63
C LYS A 175 -5.44 -4.70 0.89
N ILE A 176 -6.09 -3.82 1.64
CA ILE A 176 -6.21 -3.96 3.10
C ILE A 176 -6.93 -5.28 3.43
N LEU A 177 -8.07 -5.55 2.79
CA LEU A 177 -8.83 -6.78 3.02
C LEU A 177 -8.04 -8.05 2.65
N GLU A 178 -7.27 -8.02 1.56
CA GLU A 178 -6.41 -9.14 1.16
C GLU A 178 -5.27 -9.36 2.17
N GLN A 179 -4.65 -8.28 2.65
CA GLN A 179 -3.60 -8.33 3.67
C GLN A 179 -4.14 -8.88 5.00
N ASP A 180 -5.30 -8.41 5.45
CA ASP A 180 -5.96 -8.91 6.66
C ASP A 180 -6.30 -10.40 6.56
N ALA A 181 -6.81 -10.83 5.40
CA ALA A 181 -7.12 -12.23 5.15
C ALA A 181 -5.87 -13.12 5.07
N GLU A 182 -4.74 -12.59 4.58
CA GLU A 182 -3.46 -13.31 4.59
C GLU A 182 -2.90 -13.41 6.02
N ASN A 183 -3.03 -12.34 6.80
CA ASN A 183 -2.61 -12.30 8.19
C ASN A 183 -3.41 -13.29 9.05
N GLU A 184 -4.74 -13.35 8.87
CA GLU A 184 -5.61 -14.32 9.55
C GLU A 184 -5.17 -15.77 9.28
N LYS A 185 -4.86 -16.11 8.01
CA LYS A 185 -4.34 -17.44 7.66
C LYS A 185 -3.00 -17.76 8.32
N LYS A 186 -2.11 -16.78 8.45
CA LYS A 186 -0.81 -16.97 9.12
C LYS A 186 -1.00 -17.20 10.62
N ILE A 187 -1.90 -16.44 11.25
CA ILE A 187 -2.29 -16.62 12.66
C ILE A 187 -2.83 -18.03 12.87
N ASP A 188 -3.77 -18.49 12.02
CA ASP A 188 -4.33 -19.84 12.12
C ASP A 188 -3.23 -20.92 12.04
N VAL A 189 -2.27 -20.78 11.12
CA VAL A 189 -1.16 -21.73 10.98
C VAL A 189 -0.28 -21.75 12.24
N LEU A 190 0.08 -20.58 12.77
CA LEU A 190 0.92 -20.47 13.97
C LEU A 190 0.19 -20.99 15.21
N GLN A 191 -1.10 -20.68 15.38
CA GLN A 191 -1.91 -21.20 16.48
C GLN A 191 -2.03 -22.73 16.43
N ASN A 192 -2.22 -23.32 15.24
CA ASN A 192 -2.24 -24.77 15.09
C ASN A 192 -0.88 -25.40 15.45
N LYS A 193 0.23 -24.79 15.05
CA LYS A 193 1.59 -25.23 15.41
C LYS A 193 1.82 -25.20 16.92
N VAL A 194 1.41 -24.12 17.60
CA VAL A 194 1.47 -24.00 19.06
C VAL A 194 0.63 -25.11 19.71
N ALA A 195 -0.63 -25.28 19.29
CA ALA A 195 -1.52 -26.29 19.85
C ALA A 195 -1.01 -27.74 19.66
N ASP A 196 -0.41 -28.05 18.50
CA ASP A 196 0.20 -29.36 18.24
C ASP A 196 1.42 -29.59 19.15
N LEU A 197 2.27 -28.59 19.35
CA LEU A 197 3.44 -28.66 20.23
C LEU A 197 3.03 -28.81 21.71
N GLU A 198 2.05 -28.03 22.18
CA GLU A 198 1.50 -28.15 23.53
C GLU A 198 1.00 -29.58 23.80
N LYS A 199 0.31 -30.18 22.84
CA LYS A 199 -0.18 -31.55 22.93
C LYS A 199 0.94 -32.58 22.96
N GLU A 200 1.93 -32.46 22.08
CA GLU A 200 3.11 -33.33 22.07
C GLU A 200 3.89 -33.26 23.40
N ILE A 201 4.03 -32.05 23.95
CA ILE A 201 4.67 -31.81 25.25
C ILE A 201 3.88 -32.47 26.37
N ALA A 202 2.55 -32.28 26.42
CA ALA A 202 1.71 -32.88 27.46
C ALA A 202 1.78 -34.42 27.46
N ASP A 203 1.75 -35.05 26.29
CA ASP A 203 1.92 -36.50 26.14
C ASP A 203 3.33 -36.94 26.59
N ALA A 204 4.38 -36.20 26.20
CA ALA A 204 5.75 -36.48 26.59
C ALA A 204 5.98 -36.31 28.11
N GLU A 205 5.43 -35.27 28.74
CA GLU A 205 5.48 -35.05 30.19
C GLU A 205 4.89 -36.22 30.96
N LYS A 206 3.74 -36.74 30.51
CA LYS A 206 3.13 -37.92 31.11
C LYS A 206 4.05 -39.14 31.03
N THR A 207 4.68 -39.39 29.86
CA THR A 207 5.62 -40.52 29.71
C THR A 207 6.87 -40.37 30.57
N VAL A 208 7.41 -39.15 30.71
CA VAL A 208 8.55 -38.86 31.56
C VAL A 208 8.19 -39.08 33.03
N ALA A 209 7.03 -38.61 33.48
CA ALA A 209 6.54 -38.79 34.85
C ALA A 209 6.30 -40.27 35.21
N ASP A 210 5.81 -41.08 34.28
CA ASP A 210 5.64 -42.51 34.49
C ASP A 210 6.99 -43.23 34.57
N LEU A 211 7.96 -42.90 33.71
CA LEU A 211 9.33 -43.44 33.76
C LEU A 211 10.09 -43.00 35.01
N GLU A 212 9.88 -41.77 35.49
CA GLU A 212 10.48 -41.26 36.72
C GLU A 212 10.09 -42.12 37.93
N LYS A 213 8.80 -42.47 38.04
CA LYS A 213 8.29 -43.36 39.08
C LYS A 213 8.90 -44.76 38.99
N GLU A 214 9.08 -45.30 37.77
CA GLU A 214 9.73 -46.60 37.57
C GLU A 214 11.21 -46.57 37.96
N VAL A 215 11.93 -45.51 37.58
CA VAL A 215 13.35 -45.31 37.93
C VAL A 215 13.51 -45.16 39.43
N ALA A 216 12.69 -44.35 40.10
CA ALA A 216 12.73 -44.17 41.55
C ALA A 216 12.45 -45.48 42.33
N LYS A 217 11.55 -46.33 41.81
CA LYS A 217 11.29 -47.66 42.38
C LYS A 217 12.52 -48.57 42.24
N LEU A 218 13.16 -48.57 41.07
CA LEU A 218 14.36 -49.37 40.81
C LEU A 218 15.56 -48.91 41.65
N GLU A 219 15.73 -47.61 41.88
CA GLU A 219 16.78 -47.09 42.74
C GLU A 219 16.61 -47.58 44.18
N LYS A 220 15.37 -47.57 44.68
CA LYS A 220 15.04 -48.08 46.02
C LYS A 220 15.24 -49.60 46.14
N ASP A 221 14.88 -50.36 45.11
CA ASP A 221 15.07 -51.82 45.07
C ASP A 221 16.56 -52.18 45.02
N VAL A 222 17.39 -51.40 44.32
CA VAL A 222 18.87 -51.56 44.29
C VAL A 222 19.49 -51.23 45.66
N GLU A 223 18.99 -50.21 46.35
CA GLU A 223 19.46 -49.83 47.69
C GLU A 223 19.11 -50.89 48.74
N GLY A 224 17.92 -51.48 48.68
CA GLY A 224 17.53 -52.61 49.52
C GLY A 224 18.36 -53.88 49.28
N PHE A 225 18.85 -54.11 48.05
CA PHE A 225 19.72 -55.25 47.73
C PHE A 225 21.15 -55.09 48.27
N LYS A 226 21.64 -53.85 48.37
CA LYS A 226 22.94 -53.54 49.01
C LYS A 226 22.92 -53.75 50.53
N GLU A 227 21.74 -53.65 51.14
CA GLU A 227 21.56 -53.86 52.58
C GLU A 227 21.28 -55.33 52.97
N SER A 228 20.86 -56.19 52.03
CA SER A 228 20.33 -57.53 52.34
C SER A 228 21.29 -58.70 52.16
N ASP A 229 22.34 -58.61 51.33
CA ASP A 229 23.23 -59.75 51.07
C ASP A 229 24.71 -59.41 51.24
N GLY A 230 25.37 -60.13 52.15
CA GLY A 230 26.82 -60.17 52.27
C GLY A 230 27.50 -60.80 51.05
N GLU A 231 28.69 -60.30 50.73
CA GLU A 231 29.75 -60.95 49.94
C GLU A 231 29.54 -61.32 48.46
N TYR A 232 28.40 -61.04 47.80
CA TYR A 232 28.22 -61.39 46.37
C TYR A 232 28.00 -60.24 45.37
N ALA A 233 28.07 -58.97 45.81
CA ALA A 233 27.82 -57.83 44.93
C ALA A 233 29.02 -57.38 44.06
N GLU A 234 30.23 -57.90 44.32
CA GLU A 234 31.46 -57.39 43.71
C GLU A 234 31.83 -57.99 42.33
N PHE A 235 31.02 -58.89 41.75
CA PHE A 235 31.38 -59.59 40.49
C PHE A 235 30.36 -59.47 39.35
N LEU A 236 29.72 -58.30 39.19
CA LEU A 236 28.97 -58.01 37.95
C LEU A 236 29.85 -57.17 37.01
N PRO A 237 30.47 -57.76 35.96
CA PRO A 237 31.32 -57.02 35.05
C PRO A 237 30.54 -55.87 34.41
N SER A 238 31.18 -54.71 34.31
CA SER A 238 30.63 -53.43 33.78
C SER A 238 30.01 -53.52 32.37
N LYS A 239 30.25 -54.61 31.61
CA LYS A 239 29.53 -54.94 30.36
C LYS A 239 28.11 -55.48 30.57
N LEU A 240 27.83 -56.17 31.68
CA LEU A 240 26.48 -56.62 32.08
C LEU A 240 25.66 -55.48 32.68
N LEU A 241 26.28 -54.58 33.45
CA LEU A 241 25.63 -53.37 34.00
C LEU A 241 25.10 -52.42 32.90
N LYS A 242 25.79 -52.35 31.74
CA LYS A 242 25.33 -51.61 30.54
C LYS A 242 24.15 -52.27 29.81
N LYS A 243 23.89 -53.56 30.05
CA LYS A 243 22.74 -54.32 29.54
C LYS A 243 21.64 -54.49 30.58
N ASP A 244 21.88 -54.05 31.81
CA ASP A 244 20.96 -54.18 32.92
C ASP A 244 19.70 -53.34 32.64
N PRO A 245 18.50 -53.91 32.75
CA PRO A 245 17.25 -53.21 32.42
C PRO A 245 17.08 -51.90 33.19
N SER A 246 17.61 -51.82 34.41
CA SER A 246 17.60 -50.60 35.25
C SER A 246 18.43 -49.46 34.64
N TYR A 247 19.65 -49.77 34.16
CA TYR A 247 20.54 -48.79 33.56
C TYR A 247 20.02 -48.27 32.22
N LEU A 248 19.42 -49.15 31.39
CA LEU A 248 18.76 -48.76 30.15
C LEU A 248 17.52 -47.88 30.38
N LYS A 249 16.71 -48.17 31.42
CA LYS A 249 15.55 -47.33 31.77
C LYS A 249 15.97 -45.94 32.24
N LYS A 250 17.02 -45.83 33.06
CA LYS A 250 17.57 -44.55 33.52
C LYS A 250 18.14 -43.72 32.35
N LEU A 251 18.85 -44.36 31.41
CA LEU A 251 19.31 -43.72 30.19
C LEU A 251 18.15 -43.23 29.30
N ASN A 252 17.09 -44.04 29.18
CA ASN A 252 15.90 -43.67 28.40
C ASN A 252 15.13 -42.51 29.04
N TYR A 253 15.00 -42.48 30.38
CA TYR A 253 14.42 -41.36 31.12
C TYR A 253 15.17 -40.06 30.83
N GLN A 254 16.51 -40.05 30.95
CA GLN A 254 17.31 -38.86 30.67
C GLN A 254 17.20 -38.40 29.21
N LYS A 255 17.20 -39.34 28.26
CA LYS A 255 17.02 -39.02 26.83
C LYS A 255 15.66 -38.40 26.53
N LEU A 256 14.59 -38.92 27.15
CA LEU A 256 13.23 -38.37 26.99
C LEU A 256 13.08 -37.02 27.67
N LYS A 257 13.70 -36.81 28.83
CA LYS A 257 13.73 -35.51 29.52
C LYS A 257 14.41 -34.44 28.68
N LEU A 258 15.54 -34.77 28.04
CA LEU A 258 16.23 -33.86 27.12
C LEU A 258 15.38 -33.54 25.89
N LYS A 259 14.73 -34.56 25.30
CA LYS A 259 13.83 -34.36 24.15
C LYS A 259 12.62 -33.48 24.51
N LEU A 260 12.09 -33.63 25.73
CA LEU A 260 11.02 -32.80 26.25
C LEU A 260 11.46 -31.34 26.43
N LEU A 261 12.65 -31.12 26.98
CA LEU A 261 13.23 -29.77 27.11
C LEU A 261 13.35 -29.07 25.75
N LEU A 262 13.86 -29.79 24.74
CA LEU A 262 13.97 -29.28 23.37
C LEU A 262 12.60 -28.91 22.78
N LYS A 263 11.59 -29.74 23.01
CA LYS A 263 10.21 -29.48 22.56
C LYS A 263 9.59 -28.25 23.24
N LYS A 264 9.88 -28.02 24.52
CA LYS A 264 9.44 -26.80 25.22
C LYS A 264 10.10 -25.54 24.66
N ALA A 265 11.38 -25.60 24.30
CA ALA A 265 12.05 -24.50 23.61
C ALA A 265 11.46 -24.25 22.20
N GLU A 266 11.08 -25.31 21.46
CA GLU A 266 10.37 -25.17 20.18
C GLU A 266 9.00 -24.49 20.35
N LEU A 267 8.27 -24.77 21.43
CA LEU A 267 6.99 -24.14 21.76
C LEU A 267 7.19 -22.66 22.08
N GLU A 268 8.14 -22.32 22.96
CA GLU A 268 8.45 -20.93 23.32
C GLU A 268 8.81 -20.09 22.10
N LYS A 269 9.61 -20.64 21.18
CA LYS A 269 9.91 -19.98 19.90
C LYS A 269 8.67 -19.79 19.02
N ALA A 270 7.76 -20.76 18.98
CA ALA A 270 6.52 -20.66 18.20
C ALA A 270 5.52 -19.66 18.82
N GLU A 271 5.46 -19.57 20.14
CA GLU A 271 4.68 -18.58 20.89
C GLU A 271 5.24 -17.17 20.66
N ALA A 272 6.56 -16.99 20.75
CA ALA A 272 7.21 -15.72 20.43
C ALA A 272 7.03 -15.32 18.96
N GLU A 273 7.05 -16.27 18.02
CA GLU A 273 6.73 -16.03 16.61
C GLU A 273 5.28 -15.55 16.42
N LEU A 274 4.33 -16.16 17.14
CA LEU A 274 2.92 -15.76 17.13
C LEU A 274 2.71 -14.38 17.78
N GLU A 275 3.36 -14.10 18.91
CA GLU A 275 3.28 -12.83 19.62
C GLU A 275 3.90 -11.69 18.80
N ASN A 276 5.08 -11.92 18.21
CA ASN A 276 5.70 -10.97 17.29
C ASN A 276 4.81 -10.72 16.07
N PHE A 277 4.18 -11.75 15.51
CA PHE A 277 3.25 -11.58 14.40
C PHE A 277 2.05 -10.72 14.78
N PHE A 278 1.50 -10.92 15.97
CA PHE A 278 0.40 -10.12 16.50
C PHE A 278 0.84 -8.66 16.75
N PHE A 279 2.01 -8.46 17.32
CA PHE A 279 2.58 -7.14 17.61
C PHE A 279 2.88 -6.35 16.33
N PHE A 280 3.56 -6.95 15.34
CA PHE A 280 3.84 -6.31 14.05
C PHE A 280 2.60 -6.06 13.19
N SER A 281 1.57 -6.91 13.32
CA SER A 281 0.29 -6.71 12.64
C SER A 281 -0.51 -5.56 13.27
N LEU A 282 -0.32 -5.28 14.55
CA LEU A 282 -1.01 -4.22 15.30
C LEU A 282 -0.23 -2.90 15.36
N ASP A 283 1.10 -2.91 15.22
CA ASP A 283 1.93 -1.71 15.27
C ASP A 283 3.18 -1.85 14.35
N PRO A 284 3.09 -1.46 13.06
CA PRO A 284 4.15 -1.68 12.07
C PRO A 284 5.41 -0.81 12.25
N GLU A 285 5.47 0.07 13.25
CA GLU A 285 6.66 0.84 13.63
C GLU A 285 7.37 0.29 14.89
N GLY A 286 6.90 -0.82 15.47
CA GLY A 286 7.51 -1.44 16.64
C GLY A 286 8.69 -2.37 16.30
N LYS A 287 9.89 -2.02 16.81
CA LYS A 287 11.22 -2.64 16.64
C LYS A 287 11.85 -2.48 15.26
N THR A 288 13.01 -1.83 15.21
CA THR A 288 13.82 -1.68 13.98
C THR A 288 14.39 -3.03 13.54
N GLN A 289 14.65 -3.23 12.25
CA GLN A 289 15.34 -4.45 11.75
C GLN A 289 16.67 -4.69 12.50
N ASP A 290 17.37 -3.62 12.91
CA ASP A 290 18.58 -3.69 13.75
C ASP A 290 18.31 -4.28 15.14
N GLU A 291 17.15 -4.01 15.75
CA GLU A 291 16.76 -4.61 17.03
C GLU A 291 16.36 -6.08 16.85
N LEU A 292 15.71 -6.42 15.73
CA LEU A 292 15.38 -7.79 15.34
C LEU A 292 16.63 -8.64 15.04
N ASP A 293 17.61 -8.07 14.34
CA ASP A 293 18.88 -8.72 14.04
C ASP A 293 19.72 -8.89 15.32
N LYS A 294 19.57 -7.97 16.28
CA LYS A 294 20.24 -8.05 17.59
C LYS A 294 19.59 -9.10 18.49
N GLU A 295 18.27 -9.15 18.56
CA GLU A 295 17.51 -10.16 19.31
C GLU A 295 17.75 -11.56 18.71
N ALA A 296 17.74 -11.70 17.38
CA ALA A 296 18.10 -12.95 16.71
C ALA A 296 19.57 -13.37 16.94
N ALA A 297 20.49 -12.42 17.07
CA ALA A 297 21.88 -12.70 17.41
C ALA A 297 22.07 -13.12 18.88
N GLU A 298 21.28 -12.54 19.78
CA GLU A 298 21.24 -12.91 21.21
C GLU A 298 20.63 -14.32 21.38
N ASP A 299 19.53 -14.62 20.70
CA ASP A 299 18.91 -15.96 20.67
C ASP A 299 19.86 -17.03 20.12
N ALA A 300 20.55 -16.75 19.02
CA ALA A 300 21.54 -17.66 18.44
C ALA A 300 22.72 -17.92 19.39
N ASN A 301 23.10 -16.92 20.20
CA ASN A 301 24.16 -17.06 21.20
C ASN A 301 23.69 -17.89 22.41
N ILE A 302 22.43 -17.73 22.84
CA ILE A 302 21.81 -18.54 23.90
C ILE A 302 21.72 -20.00 23.44
N GLU A 303 21.25 -20.27 22.22
CA GLU A 303 21.20 -21.63 21.64
C GLU A 303 22.58 -22.29 21.58
N ALA A 304 23.61 -21.53 21.18
CA ALA A 304 24.99 -22.01 21.16
C ALA A 304 25.52 -22.35 22.57
N LEU A 305 25.18 -21.55 23.58
CA LEU A 305 25.56 -21.80 24.97
C LEU A 305 24.83 -23.01 25.56
N GLN A 306 23.54 -23.17 25.29
CA GLN A 306 22.75 -24.33 25.72
C GLN A 306 23.30 -25.64 25.14
N ASN A 307 23.62 -25.66 23.85
CA ASN A 307 24.25 -26.82 23.21
C ASN A 307 25.61 -27.16 23.85
N LYS A 308 26.41 -26.14 24.16
CA LYS A 308 27.72 -26.32 24.81
C LYS A 308 27.59 -26.87 26.24
N VAL A 309 26.58 -26.43 27.00
CA VAL A 309 26.27 -26.99 28.32
C VAL A 309 25.92 -28.47 28.19
N ALA A 310 25.00 -28.83 27.29
CA ALA A 310 24.60 -30.21 27.06
C ALA A 310 25.78 -31.13 26.66
N ASP A 311 26.69 -30.65 25.80
CA ASP A 311 27.90 -31.39 25.42
C ASP A 311 28.85 -31.62 26.60
N LEU A 312 29.03 -30.60 27.45
CA LEU A 312 29.88 -30.70 28.63
C LEU A 312 29.28 -31.62 29.70
N GLU A 313 27.96 -31.59 29.92
CA GLU A 313 27.26 -32.53 30.81
C GLU A 313 27.47 -33.98 30.36
N ASN A 314 27.35 -34.24 29.06
CA ASN A 314 27.62 -35.56 28.49
C ASN A 314 29.05 -36.01 28.76
N LYS A 315 30.03 -35.10 28.58
CA LYS A 315 31.44 -35.40 28.79
C LYS A 315 31.78 -35.66 30.26
N VAL A 316 31.19 -34.90 31.18
CA VAL A 316 31.29 -35.17 32.63
C VAL A 316 30.76 -36.57 32.94
N ALA A 317 29.57 -36.91 32.44
CA ALA A 317 28.96 -38.23 32.67
C ALA A 317 29.77 -39.39 32.08
N GLU A 318 30.52 -39.19 30.99
CA GLU A 318 31.46 -40.19 30.45
C GLU A 318 32.73 -40.32 31.28
N LEU A 319 33.33 -39.19 31.70
CA LEU A 319 34.54 -39.19 32.52
C LEU A 319 34.29 -39.78 33.91
N ASP A 320 33.15 -39.51 34.52
CA ASP A 320 32.74 -40.14 35.79
C ASP A 320 32.67 -41.67 35.67
N LYS A 321 32.16 -42.18 34.53
CA LYS A 321 32.14 -43.64 34.26
C LYS A 321 33.55 -44.21 34.14
N GLU A 322 34.47 -43.51 33.47
CA GLU A 322 35.84 -44.00 33.31
C GLU A 322 36.63 -43.93 34.63
N VAL A 323 36.43 -42.87 35.42
CA VAL A 323 37.01 -42.77 36.78
C VAL A 323 36.51 -43.93 37.65
N THR A 324 35.21 -44.21 37.64
CA THR A 324 34.63 -45.33 38.40
C THR A 324 35.19 -46.68 37.94
N ARG A 325 35.36 -46.85 36.62
CA ARG A 325 35.95 -48.05 36.02
C ARG A 325 37.41 -48.24 36.44
N LEU A 326 38.23 -47.20 36.36
CA LEU A 326 39.64 -47.26 36.74
C LEU A 326 39.83 -47.47 38.25
N GLN A 327 38.93 -46.95 39.09
CA GLN A 327 38.93 -47.25 40.53
C GLN A 327 38.65 -48.73 40.80
N SER A 328 37.70 -49.33 40.07
CA SER A 328 37.42 -50.77 40.15
C SER A 328 38.62 -51.59 39.68
N ASP A 329 39.16 -51.28 38.49
CA ASP A 329 40.31 -52.00 37.92
C ASP A 329 41.54 -51.92 38.85
N LEU A 330 41.77 -50.78 39.52
CA LEU A 330 42.84 -50.61 40.49
C LEU A 330 42.63 -51.46 41.75
N LYS A 331 41.41 -51.47 42.32
CA LYS A 331 41.06 -52.30 43.47
C LYS A 331 41.26 -53.80 43.17
N ASP A 332 40.79 -54.25 41.99
CA ASP A 332 40.98 -55.62 41.54
C ASP A 332 42.48 -55.97 41.42
N ALA A 333 43.30 -55.03 40.94
CA ALA A 333 44.75 -55.23 40.80
C ALA A 333 45.47 -55.33 42.17
N GLU A 334 45.02 -54.55 43.16
CA GLU A 334 45.50 -54.62 44.55
C GLU A 334 45.16 -55.96 45.22
N GLU A 335 43.92 -56.42 45.10
CA GLU A 335 43.44 -57.67 45.71
C GLU A 335 44.07 -58.92 45.08
N ASN A 336 44.32 -58.91 43.78
CA ASN A 336 44.90 -60.04 43.05
C ASN A 336 46.45 -60.06 43.04
N ASN A 337 47.11 -59.18 43.80
CA ASN A 337 48.58 -59.04 43.81
C ASN A 337 49.20 -58.94 42.39
N VAL A 338 48.54 -58.19 41.51
CA VAL A 338 49.07 -57.90 40.17
C VAL A 338 50.37 -57.11 40.31
N GLU A 339 51.29 -57.23 39.35
CA GLU A 339 52.59 -56.60 39.40
C GLU A 339 52.49 -55.07 39.57
N ASP A 340 53.40 -54.51 40.38
CA ASP A 340 53.36 -53.09 40.80
C ASP A 340 53.35 -52.11 39.62
N TYR A 341 53.98 -52.45 38.49
CA TYR A 341 53.97 -51.60 37.29
C TYR A 341 52.58 -51.45 36.65
N VAL A 342 51.68 -52.43 36.85
CA VAL A 342 50.29 -52.38 36.36
C VAL A 342 49.45 -51.48 37.26
N LYS A 343 49.65 -51.59 38.58
CA LYS A 343 48.98 -50.73 39.58
C LYS A 343 49.36 -49.27 39.38
N GLU A 344 50.67 -48.98 39.24
CA GLU A 344 51.16 -47.62 39.00
C GLU A 344 50.60 -47.03 37.68
N GLY A 345 50.43 -47.87 36.64
CA GLY A 345 49.79 -47.46 35.39
C GLY A 345 48.30 -47.12 35.55
N LEU A 346 47.56 -47.89 36.35
CA LEU A 346 46.14 -47.64 36.65
C LEU A 346 45.95 -46.43 37.57
N GLU A 347 46.80 -46.27 38.59
CA GLU A 347 46.83 -45.08 39.45
C GLU A 347 47.07 -43.82 38.62
N LYS A 348 48.07 -43.84 37.74
CA LYS A 348 48.35 -42.70 36.86
C LYS A 348 47.18 -42.38 35.94
N ALA A 349 46.58 -43.39 35.30
CA ALA A 349 45.41 -43.21 34.44
C ALA A 349 44.21 -42.64 35.21
N LEU A 350 44.00 -43.10 36.45
CA LEU A 350 42.95 -42.61 37.33
C LEU A 350 43.18 -41.15 37.74
N THR A 351 44.40 -40.78 38.10
CA THR A 351 44.77 -39.40 38.41
C THR A 351 44.55 -38.48 37.20
N ASP A 352 45.02 -38.89 36.02
CA ASP A 352 44.86 -38.13 34.78
C ASP A 352 43.36 -37.92 34.45
N LYS A 353 42.53 -38.96 34.58
CA LYS A 353 41.07 -38.86 34.33
C LYS A 353 40.32 -38.04 35.38
N LYS A 354 40.72 -38.07 36.65
CA LYS A 354 40.16 -37.19 37.70
C LYS A 354 40.47 -35.72 37.44
N VAL A 355 41.67 -35.41 36.93
CA VAL A 355 42.03 -34.05 36.52
C VAL A 355 41.19 -33.60 35.32
N GLU A 356 41.01 -34.48 34.32
CA GLU A 356 40.15 -34.19 33.15
C GLU A 356 38.69 -33.94 33.55
N LEU A 357 38.16 -34.75 34.47
CA LEU A 357 36.82 -34.57 35.04
C LEU A 357 36.67 -33.23 35.76
N ASN A 358 37.61 -32.88 36.65
CA ASN A 358 37.56 -31.62 37.39
C ASN A 358 37.61 -30.39 36.45
N ASN A 359 38.44 -30.46 35.40
CA ASN A 359 38.53 -29.39 34.41
C ASN A 359 37.25 -29.28 33.57
N THR A 360 36.64 -30.40 33.20
CA THR A 360 35.38 -30.43 32.45
C THR A 360 34.22 -29.91 33.30
N GLN A 361 34.17 -30.25 34.60
CA GLN A 361 33.18 -29.72 35.54
C GLN A 361 33.31 -28.20 35.70
N LYS A 362 34.53 -27.66 35.82
CA LYS A 362 34.75 -26.21 35.86
C LYS A 362 34.30 -25.51 34.58
N ALA A 363 34.51 -26.14 33.42
CA ALA A 363 34.05 -25.62 32.14
C ALA A 363 32.51 -25.63 32.04
N LEU A 364 31.86 -26.67 32.56
CA LEU A 364 30.40 -26.78 32.67
C LEU A 364 29.85 -25.67 33.57
N ASP A 365 30.39 -25.51 34.79
CA ASP A 365 29.96 -24.47 35.73
C ASP A 365 30.13 -23.06 35.14
N THR A 366 31.18 -22.85 34.34
CA THR A 366 31.43 -21.57 33.65
C THR A 366 30.41 -21.34 32.52
N ALA A 367 30.11 -22.39 31.74
CA ALA A 367 29.11 -22.30 30.67
C ALA A 367 27.70 -22.09 31.23
N GLN A 368 27.37 -22.73 32.36
CA GLN A 368 26.11 -22.54 33.05
C GLN A 368 25.97 -21.11 33.59
N LYS A 369 27.01 -20.57 34.23
CA LYS A 369 27.01 -19.17 34.66
C LYS A 369 26.86 -18.17 33.51
N ALA A 370 27.44 -18.47 32.35
CA ALA A 370 27.28 -17.64 31.16
C ALA A 370 25.86 -17.72 30.58
N LEU A 371 25.18 -18.85 30.74
CA LEU A 371 23.77 -19.00 30.38
C LEU A 371 22.87 -18.24 31.37
N ASP A 372 23.06 -18.44 32.68
CA ASP A 372 22.30 -17.78 33.74
C ASP A 372 22.46 -16.24 33.71
N ALA A 373 23.64 -15.74 33.32
CA ALA A 373 23.90 -14.30 33.17
C ALA A 373 23.21 -13.67 31.95
N ASN A 374 22.83 -14.47 30.95
CA ASN A 374 22.07 -14.00 29.79
C ASN A 374 20.55 -14.08 30.02
N GLU A 375 20.08 -14.87 31.00
CA GLU A 375 18.66 -14.96 31.40
C GLU A 375 18.24 -13.84 32.38
N LEU A 376 19.20 -13.23 33.08
CA LEU A 376 18.95 -12.05 33.92
C LEU A 376 19.14 -10.78 33.09
N GLY A 377 18.03 -10.20 32.63
CA GLY A 377 18.02 -8.87 32.03
C GLY A 377 18.72 -7.82 32.92
N PRO A 378 19.10 -6.66 32.36
CA PRO A 378 19.96 -5.68 33.03
C PRO A 378 19.20 -4.92 34.11
N ASP A 379 18.96 -5.55 35.26
CA ASP A 379 18.52 -4.90 36.48
C ASP A 379 18.99 -5.76 37.67
N GLY A 380 20.08 -5.35 38.32
CA GLY A 380 20.54 -6.00 39.55
C GLY A 380 21.99 -5.73 39.94
N ASP A 381 22.23 -4.57 40.54
CA ASP A 381 23.30 -4.24 41.48
C ASP A 381 24.76 -4.62 41.14
N GLU A 382 25.49 -3.63 40.62
CA GLU A 382 26.94 -3.53 40.75
C GLU A 382 27.29 -3.23 42.23
N GLU A 383 27.74 -4.24 42.99
CA GLU A 383 28.72 -3.99 44.05
C GLU A 383 30.13 -4.07 43.44
N GLU A 384 30.73 -2.90 43.30
CA GLU A 384 32.16 -2.73 43.07
C GLU A 384 32.98 -3.46 44.15
N THR A 385 34.02 -4.18 43.73
CA THR A 385 35.40 -3.76 44.04
C THR A 385 36.43 -4.50 43.16
N PRO A 386 37.58 -3.85 42.86
CA PRO A 386 38.39 -4.17 41.68
C PRO A 386 39.74 -4.83 41.99
N ALA A 387 40.31 -5.51 40.98
CA ALA A 387 41.72 -5.49 40.54
C ALA A 387 42.14 -6.82 39.85
N PRO A 388 43.25 -6.86 39.07
CA PRO A 388 43.72 -5.95 38.04
C PRO A 388 44.00 -6.68 36.70
N ALA A 389 44.08 -5.90 35.62
CA ALA A 389 44.31 -6.33 34.24
C ALA A 389 45.64 -7.08 33.98
N PRO A 390 45.66 -8.08 33.09
CA PRO A 390 46.81 -8.37 32.25
C PRO A 390 46.69 -7.63 30.91
N LYS A 391 47.78 -6.97 30.57
CA LYS A 391 48.04 -6.18 29.35
C LYS A 391 47.84 -7.02 28.07
N PRO A 392 47.13 -6.53 27.04
CA PRO A 392 47.05 -7.22 25.76
C PRO A 392 48.38 -7.14 25.00
N GLU A 393 48.93 -8.30 24.64
CA GLU A 393 49.93 -8.42 23.58
C GLU A 393 49.22 -8.28 22.23
N GLN A 394 49.72 -7.37 21.40
CA GLN A 394 49.32 -7.23 20.00
C GLN A 394 49.72 -8.47 19.19
N PRO A 395 48.82 -8.98 18.33
CA PRO A 395 49.23 -9.69 17.13
C PRO A 395 49.18 -8.74 15.91
N ALA A 396 50.35 -8.60 15.30
CA ALA A 396 50.70 -8.20 13.95
C ALA A 396 49.60 -7.72 12.97
N GLU A 397 49.87 -6.56 12.36
CA GLU A 397 49.23 -5.99 11.18
C GLU A 397 49.18 -7.00 10.01
N GLN A 398 47.97 -7.35 9.57
CA GLN A 398 47.72 -7.95 8.25
C GLN A 398 47.59 -6.86 7.17
N PRO A 399 48.05 -7.11 5.93
CA PRO A 399 48.16 -6.10 4.89
C PRO A 399 46.80 -5.76 4.27
N LYS A 400 46.63 -4.47 3.97
CA LYS A 400 45.50 -3.87 3.26
C LYS A 400 45.08 -4.69 2.01
N PRO A 401 43.81 -5.10 1.87
CA PRO A 401 43.29 -5.59 0.60
C PRO A 401 43.22 -4.44 -0.42
N ALA A 402 43.66 -4.73 -1.65
CA ALA A 402 43.52 -3.84 -2.81
C ALA A 402 42.03 -3.59 -3.14
N PRO A 403 41.68 -2.41 -3.68
CA PRO A 403 40.30 -2.09 -4.07
C PRO A 403 39.84 -3.01 -5.21
N ALA A 404 38.72 -3.71 -4.97
CA ALA A 404 38.02 -4.52 -5.97
C ALA A 404 37.23 -3.61 -6.95
N PRO A 405 36.98 -4.06 -8.20
CA PRO A 405 36.48 -3.25 -9.29
C PRO A 405 34.98 -2.95 -9.16
N GLN A 406 34.58 -1.76 -9.61
CA GLN A 406 33.17 -1.34 -9.67
C GLN A 406 32.31 -2.30 -10.53
N PRO A 407 31.10 -2.66 -10.08
CA PRO A 407 30.13 -3.38 -10.90
C PRO A 407 29.64 -2.53 -12.07
N ALA A 408 29.48 -3.14 -13.24
CA ALA A 408 28.89 -2.53 -14.41
C ALA A 408 27.43 -2.10 -14.15
N PRO A 409 26.96 -0.97 -14.73
CA PRO A 409 25.59 -0.52 -14.55
C PRO A 409 24.58 -1.50 -15.18
N ALA A 410 23.55 -1.83 -14.40
CA ALA A 410 22.41 -2.64 -14.82
C ALA A 410 21.64 -2.01 -16.00
N PRO A 411 21.03 -2.82 -16.88
CA PRO A 411 20.31 -2.34 -18.06
C PRO A 411 19.09 -1.51 -17.67
N LYS A 412 18.88 -0.40 -18.37
CA LYS A 412 17.71 0.47 -18.21
C LYS A 412 16.42 -0.30 -18.54
N PRO A 413 15.31 -0.02 -17.83
CA PRO A 413 14.02 -0.59 -18.15
C PRO A 413 13.59 -0.23 -19.59
N GLU A 414 13.10 -1.23 -20.30
CA GLU A 414 12.48 -1.12 -21.62
C GLU A 414 11.29 -0.14 -21.55
N LYS A 415 11.25 0.85 -22.44
CA LYS A 415 10.08 1.71 -22.60
C LYS A 415 8.90 0.84 -23.07
N THR A 416 7.72 1.03 -22.51
CA THR A 416 6.49 0.40 -23.01
C THR A 416 6.14 0.95 -24.40
N ASP A 417 5.57 0.11 -25.27
CA ASP A 417 5.18 0.48 -26.65
C ASP A 417 4.30 1.74 -26.71
N ASP A 418 3.50 1.98 -25.66
CA ASP A 418 2.64 3.16 -25.53
C ASP A 418 3.43 4.48 -25.37
N GLN A 419 4.58 4.46 -24.69
CA GLN A 419 5.44 5.65 -24.55
C GLN A 419 6.18 5.98 -25.85
N GLN A 420 6.51 4.97 -26.66
CA GLN A 420 7.09 5.20 -27.99
C GLN A 420 6.06 5.77 -28.97
N ALA A 421 4.80 5.31 -28.89
CA ALA A 421 3.73 5.82 -29.74
C ALA A 421 3.39 7.29 -29.47
N GLU A 422 3.42 7.75 -28.21
CA GLU A 422 3.21 9.16 -27.88
C GLU A 422 4.37 10.06 -28.33
N GLU A 423 5.62 9.60 -28.17
CA GLU A 423 6.81 10.32 -28.66
C GLU A 423 6.86 10.38 -30.20
N ASP A 424 6.39 9.35 -30.91
CA ASP A 424 6.26 9.35 -32.38
C ASP A 424 5.14 10.28 -32.87
N TYR A 425 4.03 10.38 -32.15
CA TYR A 425 2.94 11.31 -32.49
C TYR A 425 3.36 12.77 -32.29
N ALA A 426 4.05 13.06 -31.18
CA ALA A 426 4.62 14.39 -30.93
C ALA A 426 5.61 14.80 -32.02
N ARG A 427 6.54 13.90 -32.40
CA ARG A 427 7.54 14.17 -33.45
C ARG A 427 6.93 14.34 -34.85
N ARG A 428 5.90 13.57 -35.19
CA ARG A 428 5.17 13.74 -36.47
C ARG A 428 4.44 15.08 -36.55
N SER A 429 3.86 15.56 -35.45
CA SER A 429 3.19 16.86 -35.43
C SER A 429 4.17 18.03 -35.58
N GLU A 430 5.37 17.94 -35.00
CA GLU A 430 6.45 18.93 -35.21
C GLU A 430 7.00 18.91 -36.64
N GLU A 431 7.15 17.73 -37.25
CA GLU A 431 7.58 17.62 -38.66
C GLU A 431 6.53 18.13 -39.66
N GLU A 432 5.24 17.99 -39.35
CA GLU A 432 4.15 18.52 -40.16
C GLU A 432 4.06 20.05 -40.08
N TYR A 433 4.31 20.63 -38.90
CA TYR A 433 4.41 22.09 -38.73
C TYR A 433 5.61 22.67 -39.51
N ASN A 434 6.73 21.96 -39.55
CA ASN A 434 7.96 22.40 -40.23
C ASN A 434 7.99 22.13 -41.74
N ARG A 435 7.01 21.40 -42.31
CA ARG A 435 6.90 21.15 -43.76
C ARG A 435 5.99 22.12 -44.51
N LEU A 436 5.36 23.08 -43.82
CA LEU A 436 4.58 24.12 -44.50
C LEU A 436 5.51 24.99 -45.36
N PRO A 437 5.30 25.07 -46.70
CA PRO A 437 6.16 25.89 -47.55
C PRO A 437 5.99 27.37 -47.18
N PRO A 438 7.09 28.16 -47.13
CA PRO A 438 6.99 29.59 -46.89
C PRO A 438 6.11 30.22 -47.97
N GLN A 439 5.04 30.90 -47.55
CA GLN A 439 4.22 31.69 -48.45
C GLN A 439 5.11 32.71 -49.17
N GLN A 440 5.15 32.64 -50.50
CA GLN A 440 5.78 33.66 -51.31
C GLN A 440 5.05 34.99 -51.08
N PRO A 441 5.77 36.11 -50.87
CA PRO A 441 5.14 37.41 -50.85
C PRO A 441 4.49 37.70 -52.23
N PRO A 442 3.36 38.43 -52.27
CA PRO A 442 2.69 38.74 -53.52
C PRO A 442 3.63 39.49 -54.46
N LYS A 443 3.66 39.08 -55.74
CA LYS A 443 4.41 39.74 -56.79
C LYS A 443 4.00 41.21 -56.87
N ALA A 444 4.96 42.11 -56.67
CA ALA A 444 4.78 43.53 -56.94
C ALA A 444 4.46 43.73 -58.43
N GLU A 445 3.30 44.32 -58.68
CA GLU A 445 2.86 44.79 -59.98
C GLU A 445 3.82 45.91 -60.45
N LYS A 446 4.35 45.79 -61.67
CA LYS A 446 5.20 46.83 -62.27
C LYS A 446 4.40 48.13 -62.42
N PRO A 447 4.93 49.30 -62.03
CA PRO A 447 4.29 50.56 -62.37
C PRO A 447 4.46 50.85 -63.88
N ALA A 448 3.40 51.39 -64.47
CA ALA A 448 3.34 51.81 -65.86
C ALA A 448 4.42 52.87 -66.20
N PRO A 449 4.94 52.89 -67.44
CA PRO A 449 5.93 53.89 -67.85
C PRO A 449 5.30 55.30 -67.93
N ALA A 450 5.92 56.27 -67.26
CA ALA A 450 5.59 57.68 -67.34
C ALA A 450 5.91 58.25 -68.74
N PRO A 451 5.14 59.24 -69.24
CA PRO A 451 5.34 59.82 -70.56
C PRO A 451 6.58 60.74 -70.61
N LYS A 452 7.19 60.78 -71.78
CA LYS A 452 8.41 61.53 -72.13
C LYS A 452 8.16 63.05 -72.06
N PRO A 453 9.08 63.86 -71.49
CA PRO A 453 8.94 65.31 -71.51
C PRO A 453 9.37 65.87 -72.88
N GLU A 454 8.51 66.69 -73.48
CA GLU A 454 8.91 67.61 -74.55
C GLU A 454 9.75 68.75 -73.95
N GLN A 455 10.81 69.12 -74.66
CA GLN A 455 11.69 70.24 -74.37
C GLN A 455 11.79 71.07 -75.66
N PRO A 456 12.20 72.34 -75.52
CA PRO A 456 11.38 73.54 -75.40
C PRO A 456 10.85 74.11 -76.73
#